data_AF-A0A239QKV6-F1
#
_entry.id   AF-A0A239QKV6-F1
#
_cell.length_a   1.000
_cell.length_b   1.000
_cell.length_c   1.000
_cell.angle_alpha   90.00
_cell.angle_beta   90.00
_cell.angle_gamma   90.00
#
_symmetry.space_group_name_H-M   'P 1'
#
loop_
_entity.id
_entity.type
_entity.pdbx_description
1 polymer ?
#
loop_
_entity_poly.entity_id
_entity_poly.type
_entity_poly.pdbx_seq_one_letter_code
_entity_poly.pdbx_strand_id
1 'polypeptide(L)'
;MKRDMENLNLRDTFKATPDKCRDALMTAARSVREEEPVRRITVRAVLITACIILATMAIAIAATKTLGWGDFFEIFYGDTDAVTKEAQEIMDNTKQQTFTVGPVAFTVQSLFADEQEAMASTLVTTADGSRAIIVMDYFYEDTLSNNDEFGEMLAKLYGVDPETTWIDVAKKLNCPLYSVGARLHMQDPYDVGGGMYDVMYDEEGRLVYFSTSGIVYPDNESVAAQEVLELPAQLSLWVEEVDLETGDTKDIGDALVDVMIPMSLQSEPVEYQIPEDYVIFGLHLDSVKAAKTAAGVYLYLDFTDQGHMQYRKDYIRPVWTDENGNEYPDGINMSHSIDTDQSPQVCITSMISADSIPERIRFQLADEEKGDDGVPPVTLELKK
;
A
#
# COMPACT_ATOMS: atom_id res chain seq x y z
N MET A 1 -4.97 44.09 -20.63
CA MET A 1 -4.32 44.44 -21.92
C MET A 1 -4.01 43.13 -22.65
N LYS A 2 -4.83 42.72 -23.63
CA LYS A 2 -4.55 41.52 -24.44
C LYS A 2 -3.56 41.91 -25.54
N ARG A 3 -2.45 41.17 -25.68
CA ARG A 3 -1.46 41.39 -26.75
C ARG A 3 -1.95 40.72 -28.04
N ASP A 4 -1.95 41.50 -29.12
CA ASP A 4 -2.27 41.06 -30.47
C ASP A 4 -1.14 40.17 -31.01
N MET A 5 -1.46 38.93 -31.38
CA MET A 5 -0.50 37.94 -31.87
C MET A 5 -0.53 37.77 -33.40
N GLU A 6 -1.35 38.51 -34.15
CA GLU A 6 -1.57 38.22 -35.57
C GLU A 6 -0.43 38.70 -36.50
N ASN A 7 0.61 39.37 -35.99
CA ASN A 7 1.68 39.97 -36.81
C ASN A 7 3.12 39.61 -36.39
N LEU A 8 3.38 38.42 -35.84
CA LEU A 8 4.74 37.94 -35.60
C LEU A 8 5.37 37.36 -36.87
N ASN A 9 6.09 38.19 -37.63
CA ASN A 9 6.90 37.74 -38.76
C ASN A 9 8.22 37.12 -38.28
N LEU A 10 8.24 35.79 -38.14
CA LEU A 10 9.38 35.00 -37.64
C LEU A 10 10.43 34.64 -38.70
N ARG A 11 10.25 35.07 -39.97
CA ARG A 11 11.15 34.69 -41.07
C ARG A 11 12.55 35.27 -40.95
N ASP A 12 12.72 36.39 -40.26
CA ASP A 12 14.02 37.06 -40.10
C ASP A 12 14.73 36.70 -38.78
N THR A 13 14.11 35.87 -37.94
CA THR A 13 14.64 35.53 -36.60
C THR A 13 15.75 34.48 -36.66
N PHE A 14 15.85 33.71 -37.75
CA PHE A 14 16.85 32.66 -37.91
C PHE A 14 17.83 33.03 -39.03
N LYS A 15 19.07 33.37 -38.66
CA LYS A 15 20.14 33.54 -39.65
C LYS A 15 20.36 32.20 -40.37
N ALA A 16 20.41 32.24 -41.70
CA ALA A 16 20.74 31.09 -42.52
C ALA A 16 22.08 30.47 -42.07
N THR A 17 22.12 29.14 -42.00
CA THR A 17 23.27 28.36 -41.57
C THR A 17 24.51 28.75 -42.40
N PRO A 18 25.66 29.08 -41.77
CA PRO A 18 26.87 29.46 -42.50
C PRO A 18 27.29 28.37 -43.47
N ASP A 19 27.68 28.74 -44.70
CA ASP A 19 28.00 27.80 -45.79
C ASP A 19 29.05 26.76 -45.39
N LYS A 20 29.98 27.11 -44.48
CA LYS A 20 30.97 26.17 -43.93
C LYS A 20 30.36 24.98 -43.18
N CYS A 21 29.23 25.17 -42.49
CA CYS A 21 28.51 24.09 -41.82
C CYS A 21 27.75 23.22 -42.83
N ARG A 22 27.24 23.82 -43.91
CA ARG A 22 26.59 23.08 -45.00
C ARG A 22 27.59 22.21 -45.75
N ASP A 23 28.78 22.73 -46.03
CA ASP A 23 29.83 22.00 -46.74
C ASP A 23 30.43 20.88 -45.88
N ALA A 24 30.55 21.08 -44.56
CA ALA A 24 30.93 20.02 -43.62
C ALA A 24 29.89 18.88 -43.57
N LEU A 25 28.60 19.22 -43.54
CA LEU A 25 27.50 18.25 -43.58
C LEU A 25 27.43 17.50 -44.92
N MET A 26 27.63 18.20 -46.03
CA MET A 26 27.60 17.57 -47.36
C MET A 26 28.85 16.71 -47.63
N THR A 27 29.98 17.03 -47.00
CA THR A 27 31.19 16.20 -47.03
C THR A 27 31.02 14.94 -46.19
N ALA A 28 30.42 15.05 -45.01
CA ALA A 28 30.06 13.90 -44.16
C ALA A 28 29.01 13.00 -44.81
N ALA A 29 28.03 13.58 -45.51
CA ALA A 29 27.01 12.83 -46.25
C ALA A 29 27.57 12.11 -47.49
N ARG A 30 28.64 12.64 -48.10
CA ARG A 30 29.30 12.04 -49.27
C ARG A 30 30.41 11.03 -48.93
N SER A 31 30.93 11.05 -47.70
CA SER A 31 31.91 10.05 -47.23
C SER A 31 31.27 8.71 -46.86
N VAL A 32 29.94 8.60 -46.92
CA VAL A 32 29.20 7.36 -46.78
C VAL A 32 28.79 6.87 -48.17
N ARG A 33 29.77 6.37 -48.93
CA ARG A 33 29.52 5.58 -50.13
C ARG A 33 30.15 4.20 -49.90
N GLU A 34 29.30 3.19 -50.04
CA GLU A 34 29.46 1.80 -49.61
C GLU A 34 30.77 1.14 -50.09
N GLU A 35 31.49 0.53 -49.14
CA GLU A 35 32.13 -0.76 -49.39
C GLU A 35 31.33 -1.79 -48.57
N GLU A 36 30.77 -2.81 -49.24
CA GLU A 36 30.20 -3.97 -48.55
C GLU A 36 31.28 -4.71 -47.76
N PRO A 37 31.04 -4.94 -46.46
CA PRO A 37 31.15 -6.30 -45.99
C PRO A 37 29.87 -6.67 -45.26
N VAL A 38 29.26 -7.78 -45.66
CA VAL A 38 28.18 -8.43 -44.92
C VAL A 38 28.72 -8.76 -43.52
N ARG A 39 28.49 -7.86 -42.54
CA ARG A 39 28.81 -8.11 -41.13
C ARG A 39 27.87 -9.22 -40.67
N ARG A 40 28.41 -10.44 -40.58
CA ARG A 40 27.79 -11.52 -39.81
C ARG A 40 27.52 -10.97 -38.41
N ILE A 41 26.25 -10.69 -38.11
CA ILE A 41 25.80 -10.40 -36.76
C ILE A 41 26.13 -11.65 -35.97
N THR A 42 27.17 -11.58 -35.15
CA THR A 42 27.60 -12.71 -34.33
C THR A 42 26.53 -12.95 -33.27
N VAL A 43 26.26 -14.22 -32.95
CA VAL A 43 25.28 -14.64 -31.93
C VAL A 43 25.48 -13.88 -30.60
N ARG A 44 26.72 -13.47 -30.29
CA ARG A 44 27.05 -12.60 -29.15
C ARG A 44 26.43 -11.21 -29.21
N ALA A 45 26.37 -10.57 -30.39
CA ALA A 45 25.75 -9.25 -30.55
C ALA A 45 24.22 -9.33 -30.39
N VAL A 46 23.59 -10.42 -30.86
CA VAL A 46 22.16 -10.69 -30.63
C VAL A 46 21.91 -10.94 -29.14
N LEU A 47 22.74 -11.75 -28.48
CA LEU A 47 22.64 -12.01 -27.04
C LEU A 47 22.81 -10.73 -26.21
N ILE A 48 23.81 -9.90 -26.51
CA ILE A 48 24.02 -8.63 -25.80
C ILE A 48 22.82 -7.71 -25.99
N THR A 49 22.28 -7.63 -27.21
CA THR A 49 21.09 -6.80 -27.50
C THR A 49 19.86 -7.34 -26.77
N ALA A 50 19.66 -8.66 -26.74
CA ALA A 50 18.59 -9.30 -25.98
C ALA A 50 18.74 -9.05 -24.47
N CYS A 51 19.95 -9.16 -23.91
CA CYS A 51 20.23 -8.84 -22.52
C CYS A 51 19.99 -7.35 -22.21
N ILE A 52 20.33 -6.43 -23.13
CA ILE A 52 20.05 -5.00 -22.97
C ILE A 52 18.55 -4.76 -23.00
N ILE A 53 17.81 -5.36 -23.93
CA ILE A 53 16.34 -5.25 -24.01
C ILE A 53 15.70 -5.79 -22.73
N LEU A 54 16.12 -6.98 -22.26
CA LEU A 54 15.65 -7.57 -21.01
C LEU A 54 15.98 -6.71 -19.79
N ALA A 55 17.19 -6.16 -19.73
CA ALA A 55 17.59 -5.24 -18.65
C ALA A 55 16.80 -3.92 -18.73
N THR A 56 16.53 -3.38 -19.91
CA THR A 56 15.71 -2.18 -20.07
C THR A 56 14.23 -2.43 -19.83
N MET A 57 13.72 -3.64 -20.09
CA MET A 57 12.35 -4.03 -19.71
C MET A 57 12.25 -4.18 -18.19
N ALA A 58 13.24 -4.79 -17.53
CA ALA A 58 13.30 -4.85 -16.07
C ALA A 58 13.35 -3.44 -15.44
N ILE A 59 14.08 -2.49 -16.06
CA ILE A 59 14.13 -1.09 -15.61
C ILE A 59 12.81 -0.34 -15.94
N ALA A 60 12.16 -0.63 -17.07
CA ALA A 60 10.89 -0.01 -17.44
C ALA A 60 9.74 -0.49 -16.55
N ILE A 61 9.76 -1.76 -16.12
CA ILE A 61 8.84 -2.31 -15.10
C ILE A 61 9.08 -1.65 -13.73
N ALA A 62 10.29 -1.18 -13.45
CA ALA A 62 10.59 -0.38 -12.26
C ALA A 62 10.27 1.13 -12.40
N ALA A 63 9.85 1.59 -13.58
CA ALA A 63 9.58 3.01 -13.87
C ALA A 63 8.10 3.33 -14.14
N THR A 64 7.22 2.31 -14.14
CA THR A 64 5.77 2.51 -14.01
C THR A 64 5.47 2.99 -12.58
N LYS A 65 4.54 3.94 -12.42
CA LYS A 65 4.07 4.35 -11.09
C LYS A 65 3.46 3.12 -10.43
N THR A 66 4.23 2.50 -9.54
CA THR A 66 3.80 1.33 -8.80
C THR A 66 2.77 1.79 -7.78
N LEU A 67 1.57 1.23 -7.80
CA LEU A 67 0.59 1.49 -6.76
C LEU A 67 1.15 1.01 -5.42
N GLY A 68 1.24 1.92 -4.44
CA GLY A 68 1.74 1.64 -3.11
C GLY A 68 0.66 1.78 -2.03
N TRP A 69 1.06 1.56 -0.78
CA TRP A 69 0.16 1.74 0.37
C TRP A 69 -0.35 3.19 0.50
N GLY A 70 0.46 4.20 0.12
CA GLY A 70 -0.02 5.58 0.08
C GLY A 70 -1.20 5.77 -0.87
N ASP A 71 -1.12 5.20 -2.08
CA ASP A 71 -2.24 5.23 -3.04
C ASP A 71 -3.46 4.45 -2.48
N PHE A 72 -3.22 3.34 -1.76
CA PHE A 72 -4.28 2.53 -1.13
C PHE A 72 -5.10 3.35 -0.14
N PHE A 73 -4.44 4.00 0.83
CA PHE A 73 -5.13 4.79 1.85
C PHE A 73 -5.79 6.06 1.28
N GLU A 74 -5.18 6.69 0.28
CA GLU A 74 -5.80 7.81 -0.42
C GLU A 74 -7.10 7.39 -1.13
N ILE A 75 -7.09 6.27 -1.84
CA ILE A 75 -8.23 5.80 -2.65
C ILE A 75 -9.39 5.33 -1.77
N PHE A 76 -9.12 4.45 -0.81
CA PHE A 76 -10.19 3.82 -0.03
C PHE A 76 -10.66 4.67 1.16
N TYR A 77 -9.80 5.53 1.70
CA TYR A 77 -10.06 6.26 2.94
C TYR A 77 -9.94 7.78 2.80
N GLY A 78 -9.50 8.29 1.64
CA GLY A 78 -9.29 9.72 1.43
C GLY A 78 -8.13 10.29 2.25
N ASP A 79 -7.25 9.43 2.79
CA ASP A 79 -6.17 9.83 3.69
C ASP A 79 -4.81 9.76 2.97
N THR A 80 -4.40 10.91 2.45
CA THR A 80 -3.13 11.07 1.74
C THR A 80 -1.91 11.03 2.65
N ASP A 81 -2.11 11.23 3.96
CA ASP A 81 -1.03 11.33 4.94
C ASP A 81 -1.00 10.12 5.89
N ALA A 82 -1.82 9.08 5.65
CA ALA A 82 -1.87 7.87 6.46
C ALA A 82 -0.50 7.16 6.54
N VAL A 83 0.22 7.11 5.42
CA VAL A 83 1.57 6.54 5.32
C VAL A 83 2.58 7.66 5.47
N THR A 84 3.32 7.66 6.58
CA THR A 84 4.37 8.65 6.80
C THR A 84 5.50 8.47 5.78
N LYS A 85 6.33 9.51 5.63
CA LYS A 85 7.51 9.47 4.75
C LYS A 85 8.51 8.38 5.16
N GLU A 86 8.68 8.16 6.46
CA GLU A 86 9.62 7.16 6.95
C GLU A 86 9.15 5.74 6.63
N ALA A 87 7.85 5.45 6.81
CA ALA A 87 7.26 4.18 6.38
C ALA A 87 7.35 3.99 4.86
N GLN A 88 7.04 5.04 4.08
CA GLN A 88 7.15 5.00 2.62
C GLN A 88 8.60 4.73 2.16
N GLU A 89 9.59 5.36 2.79
CA GLU A 89 11.01 5.11 2.49
C GLU A 89 11.41 3.66 2.78
N ILE A 90 10.91 3.05 3.86
CA ILE A 90 11.16 1.63 4.15
C ILE A 90 10.52 0.75 3.07
N MET A 91 9.26 1.01 2.74
CA MET A 91 8.51 0.29 1.71
C MET A 91 9.19 0.37 0.34
N ASP A 92 9.61 1.57 -0.08
CA ASP A 92 10.28 1.82 -1.37
C ASP A 92 11.64 1.13 -1.49
N ASN A 93 12.31 0.90 -0.36
CA ASN A 93 13.59 0.18 -0.30
C ASN A 93 13.43 -1.35 -0.24
N THR A 94 12.20 -1.87 -0.31
CA THR A 94 11.94 -3.30 -0.34
C THR A 94 12.65 -3.94 -1.52
N LYS A 95 13.48 -4.95 -1.24
CA LYS A 95 14.08 -5.76 -2.29
C LYS A 95 13.00 -6.64 -2.91
N GLN A 96 12.63 -6.33 -4.14
CA GLN A 96 11.61 -7.08 -4.87
C GLN A 96 11.99 -8.56 -5.03
N GLN A 97 10.99 -9.41 -4.84
CA GLN A 97 11.08 -10.86 -5.00
C GLN A 97 9.91 -11.32 -5.85
N THR A 98 10.19 -12.16 -6.86
CA THR A 98 9.18 -12.69 -7.76
C THR A 98 9.04 -14.20 -7.59
N PHE A 99 7.81 -14.65 -7.40
CA PHE A 99 7.44 -16.05 -7.28
C PHE A 99 6.48 -16.40 -8.41
N THR A 100 6.66 -17.57 -9.02
CA THR A 100 5.79 -18.05 -10.09
C THR A 100 4.94 -19.20 -9.60
N VAL A 101 3.62 -19.09 -9.75
CA VAL A 101 2.63 -20.12 -9.45
C VAL A 101 1.82 -20.34 -10.71
N GLY A 102 1.99 -21.52 -11.34
CA GLY A 102 1.38 -21.79 -12.64
C GLY A 102 1.75 -20.73 -13.70
N PRO A 103 0.77 -20.13 -14.39
CA PRO A 103 0.99 -19.10 -15.41
C PRO A 103 1.16 -17.67 -14.84
N VAL A 104 1.09 -17.49 -13.52
CA VAL A 104 1.09 -16.18 -12.85
C VAL A 104 2.40 -15.95 -12.11
N ALA A 105 2.87 -14.71 -12.14
CA ALA A 105 4.01 -14.20 -11.38
C ALA A 105 3.55 -13.15 -10.35
N PHE A 106 3.92 -13.39 -9.10
CA PHE A 106 3.69 -12.53 -7.94
C PHE A 106 5.00 -11.83 -7.60
N THR A 107 5.04 -10.51 -7.75
CA THR A 107 6.21 -9.69 -7.42
C THR A 107 5.92 -8.85 -6.19
N VAL A 108 6.58 -9.16 -5.08
CA VAL A 108 6.49 -8.39 -3.84
C VAL A 108 7.12 -7.02 -4.06
N GLN A 109 6.36 -5.95 -3.86
CA GLN A 109 6.77 -4.58 -4.15
C GLN A 109 7.15 -3.82 -2.89
N SER A 110 6.37 -3.98 -1.83
CA SER A 110 6.66 -3.38 -0.53
C SER A 110 6.44 -4.38 0.59
N LEU A 111 7.33 -4.33 1.58
CA LEU A 111 7.23 -5.03 2.86
C LEU A 111 7.48 -4.01 3.97
N PHE A 112 6.65 -4.04 5.00
CA PHE A 112 6.79 -3.17 6.16
C PHE A 112 6.20 -3.88 7.38
N ALA A 113 6.85 -3.75 8.52
CA ALA A 113 6.25 -4.08 9.80
C ALA A 113 6.63 -3.03 10.84
N ASP A 114 5.75 -2.84 11.79
CA ASP A 114 6.11 -2.33 13.11
C ASP A 114 5.70 -3.33 14.19
N GLU A 115 5.74 -2.93 15.46
CA GLU A 115 5.42 -3.83 16.58
C GLU A 115 3.93 -4.21 16.67
N GLN A 116 3.06 -3.74 15.78
CA GLN A 116 1.63 -4.05 15.80
C GLN A 116 1.16 -4.76 14.55
N GLU A 117 1.68 -4.36 13.38
CA GLU A 117 1.18 -4.83 12.10
C GLU A 117 2.30 -5.03 11.07
N ALA A 118 2.16 -6.10 10.28
CA ALA A 118 2.95 -6.38 9.10
C ALA A 118 2.11 -6.16 7.85
N MET A 119 2.77 -5.73 6.77
CA MET A 119 2.14 -5.35 5.52
C MET A 119 2.96 -5.82 4.31
N ALA A 120 2.26 -6.22 3.27
CA ALA A 120 2.82 -6.56 1.96
C ALA A 120 1.96 -6.01 0.82
N SER A 121 2.61 -5.47 -0.21
CA SER A 121 1.97 -5.26 -1.51
C SER A 121 2.61 -6.17 -2.57
N THR A 122 1.79 -6.80 -3.40
CA THR A 122 2.23 -7.80 -4.38
C THR A 122 1.60 -7.53 -5.74
N LEU A 123 2.42 -7.15 -6.73
CA LEU A 123 1.96 -7.04 -8.11
C LEU A 123 1.81 -8.41 -8.75
N VAL A 124 0.68 -8.62 -9.40
CA VAL A 124 0.34 -9.87 -10.05
C VAL A 124 0.30 -9.69 -11.56
N THR A 125 1.05 -10.53 -12.27
CA THR A 125 1.19 -10.50 -13.74
C THR A 125 1.24 -11.92 -14.29
N THR A 126 1.16 -12.09 -15.61
CA THR A 126 1.47 -13.38 -16.23
C THR A 126 2.98 -13.61 -16.28
N ALA A 127 3.42 -14.83 -15.96
CA ALA A 127 4.84 -15.16 -15.85
C ALA A 127 5.60 -15.08 -17.18
N ASP A 128 4.91 -15.29 -18.30
CA ASP A 128 5.46 -15.23 -19.65
C ASP A 128 5.13 -13.92 -20.39
N GLY A 129 4.44 -12.98 -19.74
CA GLY A 129 3.98 -11.73 -20.32
C GLY A 129 2.82 -11.89 -21.32
N SER A 130 2.18 -13.06 -21.37
CA SER A 130 0.96 -13.27 -22.14
C SER A 130 -0.18 -12.40 -21.60
N ARG A 131 -1.17 -12.11 -22.45
CA ARG A 131 -2.36 -11.40 -22.01
C ARG A 131 -3.26 -12.35 -21.21
N ALA A 132 -3.65 -11.93 -20.01
CA ALA A 132 -4.72 -12.54 -19.23
C ALA A 132 -5.48 -11.45 -18.48
N ILE A 133 -6.69 -11.79 -18.02
CA ILE A 133 -7.39 -11.03 -16.99
C ILE A 133 -7.07 -11.67 -15.64
N ILE A 134 -6.70 -10.86 -14.66
CA ILE A 134 -6.35 -11.32 -13.31
C ILE A 134 -7.25 -10.56 -12.33
N VAL A 135 -7.92 -11.28 -11.43
CA VAL A 135 -8.86 -10.70 -10.46
C VAL A 135 -8.63 -11.26 -9.06
N MET A 136 -9.07 -10.52 -8.04
CA MET A 136 -9.10 -11.00 -6.65
C MET A 136 -10.05 -12.18 -6.48
N ASP A 137 -9.77 -13.02 -5.49
CA ASP A 137 -10.52 -14.21 -5.15
C ASP A 137 -12.03 -13.97 -5.06
N TYR A 138 -12.78 -14.77 -5.82
CA TYR A 138 -14.26 -14.82 -5.84
C TYR A 138 -15.00 -13.64 -6.51
N PHE A 139 -14.32 -12.69 -7.14
CA PHE A 139 -14.97 -11.54 -7.81
C PHE A 139 -15.16 -11.69 -9.33
N TYR A 140 -14.83 -12.83 -9.93
CA TYR A 140 -14.85 -13.00 -11.39
C TYR A 140 -16.26 -13.04 -12.02
N GLU A 141 -17.30 -13.33 -11.23
CA GLU A 141 -18.70 -13.28 -11.69
C GLU A 141 -19.28 -11.85 -11.64
N ASP A 142 -18.63 -10.95 -10.90
CA ASP A 142 -19.07 -9.57 -10.75
C ASP A 142 -18.79 -8.74 -12.00
N THR A 143 -19.52 -7.64 -12.11
CA THR A 143 -19.31 -6.60 -13.13
C THR A 143 -18.09 -5.76 -12.78
N LEU A 144 -17.47 -5.14 -13.79
CA LEU A 144 -16.36 -4.21 -13.56
C LEU A 144 -16.76 -3.07 -12.61
N SER A 145 -18.00 -2.59 -12.69
CA SER A 145 -18.56 -1.55 -11.81
C SER A 145 -18.55 -1.89 -10.32
N ASN A 146 -18.41 -3.16 -9.94
CA ASN A 146 -18.27 -3.58 -8.54
C ASN A 146 -16.84 -3.41 -7.99
N ASN A 147 -15.87 -2.96 -8.80
CA ASN A 147 -14.49 -2.67 -8.35
C ASN A 147 -14.31 -1.19 -7.99
N ASP A 148 -15.35 -0.59 -7.40
CA ASP A 148 -15.39 0.80 -6.94
C ASP A 148 -14.73 1.77 -7.94
N GLU A 149 -13.68 2.48 -7.48
CA GLU A 149 -12.95 3.52 -8.22
C GLU A 149 -12.25 3.01 -9.49
N PHE A 150 -12.08 1.69 -9.65
CA PHE A 150 -11.38 1.08 -10.79
C PHE A 150 -12.30 0.65 -11.93
N GLY A 151 -13.60 0.49 -11.67
CA GLY A 151 -14.54 -0.12 -12.62
C GLY A 151 -14.63 0.61 -13.96
N GLU A 152 -14.79 1.94 -13.95
CA GLU A 152 -14.85 2.75 -15.18
C GLU A 152 -13.51 2.76 -15.94
N MET A 153 -12.39 2.83 -15.20
CA MET A 153 -11.05 2.80 -15.78
C MET A 153 -10.82 1.48 -16.52
N LEU A 154 -11.12 0.35 -15.87
CA LEU A 154 -10.99 -0.99 -16.44
C LEU A 154 -11.92 -1.19 -17.65
N ALA A 155 -13.16 -0.72 -17.56
CA ALA A 155 -14.12 -0.81 -18.66
C ALA A 155 -13.61 -0.07 -19.90
N LYS A 156 -13.07 1.14 -19.71
CA LYS A 156 -12.44 1.93 -20.77
C LYS A 156 -11.20 1.24 -21.35
N LEU A 157 -10.33 0.70 -20.50
CA LEU A 157 -9.11 -0.02 -20.90
C LEU A 157 -9.45 -1.23 -21.78
N TYR A 158 -10.47 -2.00 -21.40
CA TYR A 158 -10.91 -3.19 -22.14
C TYR A 158 -11.87 -2.89 -23.28
N GLY A 159 -12.32 -1.63 -23.41
CA GLY A 159 -13.27 -1.19 -24.44
C GLY A 159 -14.64 -1.86 -24.30
N VAL A 160 -15.12 -2.03 -23.08
CA VAL A 160 -16.40 -2.66 -22.70
C VAL A 160 -17.28 -1.69 -21.93
N ASP A 161 -18.51 -2.11 -21.62
CA ASP A 161 -19.40 -1.41 -20.70
C ASP A 161 -19.02 -1.74 -19.25
N PRO A 162 -19.10 -0.80 -18.28
CA PRO A 162 -18.84 -1.09 -16.86
C PRO A 162 -19.68 -2.23 -16.28
N GLU A 163 -20.86 -2.49 -16.83
CA GLU A 163 -21.75 -3.58 -16.43
C GLU A 163 -21.36 -4.94 -17.04
N THR A 164 -20.19 -5.03 -17.69
CA THR A 164 -19.66 -6.30 -18.24
C THR A 164 -18.98 -7.09 -17.12
N THR A 165 -19.24 -8.40 -17.05
CA THR A 165 -18.55 -9.28 -16.08
C THR A 165 -17.11 -9.55 -16.51
N TRP A 166 -16.25 -9.92 -15.56
CA TRP A 166 -14.87 -10.30 -15.88
C TRP A 166 -14.77 -11.49 -16.84
N ILE A 167 -15.68 -12.46 -16.72
CA ILE A 167 -15.80 -13.58 -17.68
C ILE A 167 -16.06 -13.06 -19.10
N ASP A 168 -17.01 -12.14 -19.27
CA ASP A 168 -17.35 -11.61 -20.59
C ASP A 168 -16.25 -10.71 -21.16
N VAL A 169 -15.51 -10.01 -20.29
CA VAL A 169 -14.28 -9.30 -20.66
C VAL A 169 -13.25 -10.28 -21.22
N ALA A 170 -12.96 -11.37 -20.51
CA ALA A 170 -11.99 -12.37 -20.93
C ALA A 170 -12.40 -13.05 -22.25
N LYS A 171 -13.69 -13.39 -22.41
CA LYS A 171 -14.25 -13.91 -23.68
C LYS A 171 -14.04 -12.95 -24.84
N LYS A 172 -14.40 -11.67 -24.66
CA LYS A 172 -14.28 -10.65 -25.70
C LYS A 172 -12.83 -10.43 -26.13
N LEU A 173 -11.92 -10.47 -25.15
CA LEU A 173 -10.49 -10.28 -25.38
C LEU A 173 -9.77 -11.55 -25.81
N ASN A 174 -10.46 -12.69 -25.80
CA ASN A 174 -9.95 -14.02 -26.15
C ASN A 174 -8.66 -14.35 -25.39
N CYS A 175 -8.70 -14.21 -24.07
CA CYS A 175 -7.60 -14.52 -23.16
C CYS A 175 -8.10 -15.27 -21.91
N PRO A 176 -7.21 -15.95 -21.17
CA PRO A 176 -7.57 -16.58 -19.90
C PRO A 176 -8.03 -15.57 -18.85
N LEU A 177 -8.77 -16.08 -17.87
CA LEU A 177 -9.16 -15.39 -16.64
C LEU A 177 -8.60 -16.16 -15.44
N TYR A 178 -7.81 -15.48 -14.62
CA TYR A 178 -7.22 -16.03 -13.40
C TYR A 178 -7.78 -15.33 -12.17
N SER A 179 -8.27 -16.13 -11.21
CA SER A 179 -8.58 -15.71 -9.85
C SER A 179 -7.36 -15.99 -8.98
N VAL A 180 -6.87 -14.99 -8.25
CA VAL A 180 -5.60 -15.07 -7.53
C VAL A 180 -5.74 -14.58 -6.10
N GLY A 181 -4.81 -15.00 -5.25
CA GLY A 181 -4.57 -14.31 -3.98
C GLY A 181 -3.13 -14.39 -3.50
N ALA A 182 -2.77 -13.42 -2.69
CA ALA A 182 -1.45 -13.26 -2.09
C ALA A 182 -1.58 -12.76 -0.65
N ARG A 183 -1.78 -13.68 0.29
CA ARG A 183 -2.03 -13.35 1.71
C ARG A 183 -0.77 -13.43 2.55
N LEU A 184 -0.54 -12.41 3.34
CA LEU A 184 0.54 -12.34 4.30
C LEU A 184 0.17 -13.06 5.59
N HIS A 185 1.10 -13.86 6.09
CA HIS A 185 1.00 -14.56 7.36
C HIS A 185 2.31 -14.38 8.12
N MET A 186 2.22 -14.00 9.39
CA MET A 186 3.39 -14.05 10.26
C MET A 186 3.75 -15.50 10.57
N GLN A 187 5.04 -15.78 10.82
CA GLN A 187 5.46 -17.10 11.30
C GLN A 187 5.44 -17.16 12.83
N ASP A 188 5.23 -18.34 13.41
CA ASP A 188 5.41 -18.58 14.84
C ASP A 188 6.77 -18.02 15.32
N PRO A 189 6.83 -17.34 16.48
CA PRO A 189 5.76 -17.17 17.47
C PRO A 189 4.92 -15.89 17.29
N TYR A 190 5.02 -15.22 16.13
CA TYR A 190 4.47 -13.88 15.91
C TYR A 190 3.05 -13.85 15.35
N ASP A 191 2.50 -15.03 15.01
CA ASP A 191 1.22 -15.17 14.33
C ASP A 191 0.03 -15.08 15.29
N VAL A 192 -0.84 -14.08 15.06
CA VAL A 192 -2.15 -13.94 15.72
C VAL A 192 -3.27 -14.63 14.95
N GLY A 193 -3.03 -15.02 13.71
CA GLY A 193 -4.05 -15.38 12.74
C GLY A 193 -4.86 -14.18 12.26
N GLY A 194 -5.33 -14.25 11.01
CA GLY A 194 -6.12 -13.18 10.41
C GLY A 194 -5.27 -12.04 9.81
N GLY A 195 -5.97 -11.04 9.30
CA GLY A 195 -5.38 -9.95 8.52
C GLY A 195 -6.40 -9.37 7.54
N MET A 196 -6.15 -8.15 7.07
CA MET A 196 -6.94 -7.53 6.02
C MET A 196 -6.27 -7.75 4.68
N TYR A 197 -7.06 -7.77 3.62
CA TYR A 197 -6.56 -7.78 2.27
C TYR A 197 -7.56 -7.13 1.33
N ASP A 198 -7.02 -6.52 0.29
CA ASP A 198 -7.80 -5.91 -0.78
C ASP A 198 -6.88 -5.72 -2.00
N VAL A 199 -7.42 -5.24 -3.11
CA VAL A 199 -6.69 -5.05 -4.36
C VAL A 199 -6.90 -3.67 -4.96
N MET A 200 -5.91 -3.24 -5.73
CA MET A 200 -6.06 -2.14 -6.67
C MET A 200 -5.63 -2.56 -8.06
N TYR A 201 -6.10 -1.81 -9.06
CA TYR A 201 -5.69 -1.99 -10.45
C TYR A 201 -4.98 -0.74 -10.94
N ASP A 202 -3.82 -0.92 -11.58
CA ASP A 202 -3.14 0.19 -12.23
C ASP A 202 -3.75 0.54 -13.61
N GLU A 203 -3.22 1.59 -14.23
CA GLU A 203 -3.70 2.08 -15.54
C GLU A 203 -3.54 1.04 -16.66
N GLU A 204 -2.67 0.05 -16.49
CA GLU A 204 -2.52 -1.08 -17.41
C GLU A 204 -3.45 -2.27 -17.08
N GLY A 205 -4.25 -2.17 -16.03
CA GLY A 205 -5.17 -3.21 -15.57
C GLY A 205 -4.47 -4.34 -14.82
N ARG A 206 -3.25 -4.13 -14.34
CA ARG A 206 -2.53 -5.11 -13.51
C ARG A 206 -3.00 -4.98 -12.07
N LEU A 207 -3.16 -6.13 -11.42
CA LEU A 207 -3.61 -6.23 -10.04
C LEU A 207 -2.44 -6.06 -9.08
N VAL A 208 -2.59 -5.20 -8.08
CA VAL A 208 -1.72 -5.14 -6.90
C VAL A 208 -2.52 -5.59 -5.69
N TYR A 209 -2.06 -6.65 -5.03
CA TYR A 209 -2.67 -7.26 -3.86
C TYR A 209 -2.05 -6.69 -2.59
N PHE A 210 -2.87 -6.09 -1.75
CA PHE A 210 -2.49 -5.52 -0.46
C PHE A 210 -2.92 -6.49 0.64
N SER A 211 -2.01 -6.82 1.55
CA SER A 211 -2.31 -7.73 2.65
C SER A 211 -1.61 -7.28 3.91
N THR A 212 -2.34 -7.30 5.02
CA THR A 212 -1.80 -7.07 6.36
C THR A 212 -1.94 -8.30 7.23
N SER A 213 -1.15 -8.34 8.30
CA SER A 213 -1.26 -9.34 9.36
C SER A 213 -0.88 -8.69 10.68
N GLY A 214 -1.70 -8.89 11.72
CA GLY A 214 -1.34 -8.44 13.06
C GLY A 214 -0.13 -9.19 13.59
N ILE A 215 0.55 -8.62 14.57
CA ILE A 215 1.72 -9.23 15.19
C ILE A 215 1.48 -9.40 16.70
N VAL A 216 1.85 -10.56 17.24
CA VAL A 216 1.92 -10.80 18.70
C VAL A 216 3.32 -11.14 19.13
N TYR A 217 3.62 -10.85 20.39
CA TYR A 217 4.88 -11.27 21.02
C TYR A 217 4.59 -12.19 22.20
N PRO A 218 5.23 -13.37 22.25
CA PRO A 218 5.12 -14.24 23.41
C PRO A 218 5.66 -13.53 24.67
N ASP A 219 4.99 -13.77 25.80
CA ASP A 219 5.40 -13.34 27.15
C ASP A 219 5.40 -11.83 27.45
N ASN A 220 4.73 -10.99 26.65
CA ASN A 220 4.72 -9.52 26.82
C ASN A 220 6.13 -8.89 26.84
N GLU A 221 7.16 -9.60 26.35
CA GLU A 221 8.48 -9.01 26.13
C GLU A 221 8.41 -8.23 24.82
N SER A 222 8.57 -6.90 24.88
CA SER A 222 8.57 -6.09 23.66
C SER A 222 9.76 -6.46 22.76
N VAL A 223 9.55 -6.36 21.44
CA VAL A 223 10.62 -6.57 20.45
C VAL A 223 11.76 -5.59 20.62
N ALA A 224 11.47 -4.40 21.13
CA ALA A 224 12.47 -3.42 21.49
C ALA A 224 13.54 -4.00 22.46
N ALA A 225 13.19 -4.97 23.30
CA ALA A 225 14.15 -5.66 24.17
C ALA A 225 15.06 -6.66 23.43
N GLN A 226 14.67 -7.09 22.23
CA GLN A 226 15.37 -8.10 21.43
C GLN A 226 16.04 -7.54 20.16
N GLU A 227 15.88 -6.24 19.87
CA GLU A 227 16.44 -5.55 18.68
C GLU A 227 16.19 -6.30 17.35
N VAL A 228 15.00 -6.90 17.18
CA VAL A 228 14.67 -7.64 15.96
C VAL A 228 14.39 -6.65 14.83
N LEU A 229 15.29 -6.59 13.85
CA LEU A 229 15.18 -5.66 12.71
C LEU A 229 14.45 -6.27 11.50
N GLU A 230 14.20 -7.56 11.50
CA GLU A 230 13.44 -8.25 10.45
C GLU A 230 12.59 -9.37 11.05
N LEU A 231 11.32 -9.47 10.64
CA LEU A 231 10.43 -10.56 11.05
C LEU A 231 10.28 -11.62 9.96
N PRO A 232 10.31 -12.92 10.32
CA PRO A 232 9.97 -13.99 9.39
C PRO A 232 8.46 -14.02 9.15
N ALA A 233 8.07 -14.05 7.88
CA ALA A 233 6.68 -14.17 7.44
C ALA A 233 6.59 -15.10 6.23
N GLN A 234 5.37 -15.41 5.82
CA GLN A 234 5.07 -16.19 4.63
C GLN A 234 3.99 -15.51 3.80
N LEU A 235 4.11 -15.62 2.48
CA LEU A 235 3.03 -15.31 1.55
C LEU A 235 2.40 -16.62 1.10
N SER A 236 1.10 -16.75 1.34
CA SER A 236 0.26 -17.79 0.76
C SER A 236 -0.24 -17.29 -0.59
N LEU A 237 0.22 -17.93 -1.66
CA LEU A 237 -0.07 -17.58 -3.05
C LEU A 237 -0.92 -18.68 -3.67
N TRP A 238 -1.97 -18.33 -4.41
CA TRP A 238 -2.74 -19.31 -5.17
C TRP A 238 -3.27 -18.73 -6.47
N VAL A 239 -3.53 -19.64 -7.42
CA VAL A 239 -4.04 -19.31 -8.75
C VAL A 239 -5.09 -20.34 -9.15
N GLU A 240 -6.27 -19.84 -9.50
CA GLU A 240 -7.33 -20.61 -10.14
C GLU A 240 -7.57 -20.07 -11.55
N GLU A 241 -7.82 -20.96 -12.51
CA GLU A 241 -8.30 -20.60 -13.84
C GLU A 241 -9.81 -20.73 -13.87
N VAL A 242 -10.49 -19.70 -14.37
CA VAL A 242 -11.94 -19.68 -14.51
C VAL A 242 -12.32 -20.23 -15.89
N ASP A 243 -13.14 -21.28 -15.93
CA ASP A 243 -13.78 -21.74 -17.17
C ASP A 243 -14.78 -20.68 -17.63
N LEU A 244 -14.51 -20.07 -18.78
CA LEU A 244 -15.33 -18.96 -19.26
C LEU A 244 -16.75 -19.40 -19.64
N GLU A 245 -16.97 -20.67 -19.99
CA GLU A 245 -18.30 -21.15 -20.41
C GLU A 245 -19.17 -21.56 -19.22
N THR A 246 -18.58 -22.19 -18.20
CA THR A 246 -19.34 -22.67 -17.03
C THR A 246 -19.28 -21.76 -15.81
N GLY A 247 -18.24 -20.92 -15.70
CA GLY A 247 -17.93 -20.14 -14.49
C GLY A 247 -17.23 -20.97 -13.40
N ASP A 248 -16.99 -22.27 -13.63
CA ASP A 248 -16.30 -23.13 -12.67
C ASP A 248 -14.82 -22.77 -12.58
N THR A 249 -14.25 -22.87 -11.38
CA THR A 249 -12.81 -22.68 -11.16
C THR A 249 -12.07 -24.01 -11.20
N LYS A 250 -10.84 -23.94 -11.70
CA LYS A 250 -9.87 -25.02 -11.66
C LYS A 250 -8.61 -24.53 -10.97
N ASP A 251 -8.24 -25.19 -9.88
CA ASP A 251 -6.96 -24.98 -9.22
C ASP A 251 -5.78 -25.26 -10.18
N ILE A 252 -4.91 -24.27 -10.35
CA ILE A 252 -3.71 -24.31 -11.19
C ILE A 252 -2.45 -24.44 -10.35
N GLY A 253 -2.49 -24.02 -9.09
CA GLY A 253 -1.43 -24.20 -8.13
C GLY A 253 -1.46 -23.22 -6.97
N ASP A 254 -0.79 -23.63 -5.92
CA ASP A 254 -0.53 -22.89 -4.70
C ASP A 254 0.96 -22.90 -4.34
N ALA A 255 1.38 -21.90 -3.58
CA ALA A 255 2.72 -21.85 -3.00
C ALA A 255 2.69 -21.11 -1.66
N LEU A 256 3.50 -21.59 -0.72
CA LEU A 256 3.81 -20.89 0.52
C LEU A 256 5.28 -20.48 0.47
N VAL A 257 5.54 -19.17 0.44
CA VAL A 257 6.89 -18.64 0.23
C VAL A 257 7.33 -17.78 1.40
N ASP A 258 8.56 -17.99 1.87
CA ASP A 258 9.12 -17.23 2.98
C ASP A 258 9.54 -15.82 2.52
N VAL A 259 9.24 -14.83 3.35
CA VAL A 259 9.70 -13.44 3.20
C VAL A 259 10.21 -12.91 4.54
N MET A 260 11.19 -12.01 4.48
CA MET A 260 11.68 -11.28 5.64
C MET A 260 11.16 -9.85 5.56
N ILE A 261 10.44 -9.41 6.59
CA ILE A 261 9.81 -8.09 6.63
C ILE A 261 10.68 -7.15 7.47
N PRO A 262 11.10 -5.98 6.94
CA PRO A 262 11.83 -5.00 7.74
C PRO A 262 10.94 -4.47 8.88
N MET A 263 11.49 -4.46 10.09
CA MET A 263 10.81 -4.05 11.31
C MET A 263 11.20 -2.62 11.70
N SER A 264 10.20 -1.77 11.92
CA SER A 264 10.35 -0.49 12.58
C SER A 264 10.07 -0.62 14.07
N LEU A 265 11.12 -0.59 14.89
CA LEU A 265 11.00 -0.62 16.34
C LEU A 265 10.38 0.66 16.91
N GLN A 266 9.67 0.51 18.02
CA GLN A 266 9.14 1.62 18.78
C GLN A 266 10.26 2.40 19.50
N SER A 267 10.10 3.72 19.58
CA SER A 267 10.90 4.53 20.49
C SER A 267 10.54 4.24 21.94
N GLU A 268 11.44 4.60 22.86
CA GLU A 268 11.11 4.66 24.30
C GLU A 268 9.81 5.45 24.52
N PRO A 269 8.83 4.88 25.25
CA PRO A 269 7.56 5.56 25.50
C PRO A 269 7.74 6.86 26.29
N VAL A 270 7.02 7.89 25.88
CA VAL A 270 6.92 9.18 26.56
C VAL A 270 5.56 9.30 27.22
N GLU A 271 5.53 9.63 28.50
CA GLU A 271 4.30 9.80 29.28
C GLU A 271 3.79 11.24 29.19
N TYR A 272 2.47 11.41 29.02
CA TYR A 272 1.81 12.71 29.11
C TYR A 272 1.28 12.96 30.53
N GLN A 273 1.28 14.22 30.93
CA GLN A 273 0.64 14.67 32.16
C GLN A 273 -0.88 14.56 32.04
N ILE A 274 -1.48 13.84 33.00
CA ILE A 274 -2.93 13.68 33.13
C ILE A 274 -3.44 14.31 34.44
N PRO A 275 -4.72 14.70 34.53
CA PRO A 275 -5.35 15.08 35.79
C PRO A 275 -5.50 13.88 36.73
N GLU A 276 -5.28 14.07 38.03
CA GLU A 276 -5.27 12.98 39.03
C GLU A 276 -6.60 12.20 39.15
N ASP A 277 -7.74 12.80 38.84
CA ASP A 277 -9.07 12.19 39.02
C ASP A 277 -9.90 12.20 37.72
N TYR A 278 -9.26 12.01 36.56
CA TYR A 278 -9.99 12.00 35.29
C TYR A 278 -10.80 10.71 35.15
N VAL A 279 -12.14 10.84 35.14
CA VAL A 279 -13.08 9.74 34.97
C VAL A 279 -14.03 10.02 33.81
N ILE A 280 -14.12 9.09 32.86
CA ILE A 280 -15.03 9.15 31.71
C ILE A 280 -15.70 7.80 31.51
N PHE A 281 -17.02 7.78 31.33
CA PHE A 281 -17.81 6.55 31.17
C PHE A 281 -17.60 5.47 32.25
N GLY A 282 -17.19 5.86 33.47
CA GLY A 282 -16.87 4.90 34.54
C GLY A 282 -15.48 4.28 34.44
N LEU A 283 -14.62 4.82 33.58
CA LEU A 283 -13.21 4.47 33.44
C LEU A 283 -12.37 5.57 34.10
N HIS A 284 -11.52 5.21 35.04
CA HIS A 284 -10.50 6.12 35.58
C HIS A 284 -9.27 6.07 34.68
N LEU A 285 -8.80 7.20 34.18
CA LEU A 285 -7.59 7.26 33.35
C LEU A 285 -6.36 7.22 34.25
N ASP A 286 -5.55 6.18 34.12
CA ASP A 286 -4.37 5.94 34.94
C ASP A 286 -3.09 6.45 34.29
N SER A 287 -2.95 6.31 32.97
CA SER A 287 -1.79 6.84 32.24
C SER A 287 -2.09 7.05 30.75
N VAL A 288 -1.35 7.98 30.13
CA VAL A 288 -1.30 8.13 28.67
C VAL A 288 0.14 8.17 28.22
N LYS A 289 0.53 7.25 27.33
CA LYS A 289 1.89 7.12 26.80
C LYS A 289 1.88 7.18 25.28
N ALA A 290 2.96 7.71 24.71
CA ALA A 290 3.20 7.71 23.28
C ALA A 290 4.52 7.02 22.93
N ALA A 291 4.52 6.20 21.89
CA ALA A 291 5.72 5.64 21.30
C ALA A 291 5.71 5.88 19.78
N LYS A 292 6.84 6.29 19.20
CA LYS A 292 6.97 6.53 17.77
C LYS A 292 7.47 5.26 17.08
N THR A 293 6.88 4.90 15.94
CA THR A 293 7.46 4.02 14.92
C THR A 293 7.67 4.83 13.62
N ALA A 294 8.24 4.19 12.60
CA ALA A 294 8.21 4.71 11.25
C ALA A 294 6.77 4.90 10.77
N ALA A 295 5.81 4.05 11.15
CA ALA A 295 4.41 4.19 10.72
C ALA A 295 3.74 5.44 11.28
N GLY A 296 4.12 5.90 12.47
CA GLY A 296 3.53 7.06 13.13
C GLY A 296 3.73 7.06 14.63
N VAL A 297 2.77 7.59 15.39
CA VAL A 297 2.82 7.60 16.86
C VAL A 297 1.69 6.75 17.41
N TYR A 298 2.05 5.69 18.12
CA TYR A 298 1.13 4.90 18.92
C TYR A 298 0.84 5.61 20.24
N LEU A 299 -0.44 5.62 20.61
CA LEU A 299 -0.96 6.20 21.83
C LEU A 299 -1.62 5.10 22.65
N TYR A 300 -1.11 4.93 23.87
CA TYR A 300 -1.55 3.94 24.84
C TYR A 300 -2.26 4.64 25.98
N LEU A 301 -3.52 4.28 26.22
CA LEU A 301 -4.28 4.75 27.37
C LEU A 301 -4.57 3.60 28.30
N ASP A 302 -4.06 3.70 29.52
CA ASP A 302 -4.34 2.76 30.59
C ASP A 302 -5.51 3.30 31.42
N PHE A 303 -6.56 2.49 31.55
CA PHE A 303 -7.72 2.79 32.38
C PHE A 303 -7.95 1.71 33.43
N THR A 304 -8.56 2.12 34.55
CA THR A 304 -9.18 1.21 35.52
C THR A 304 -10.71 1.27 35.36
N ASP A 305 -11.31 0.14 34.98
CA ASP A 305 -12.76 -0.02 34.85
C ASP A 305 -13.44 -0.11 36.22
N GLN A 306 -14.44 0.75 36.44
CA GLN A 306 -15.28 0.74 37.64
C GLN A 306 -16.57 -0.09 37.46
N GLY A 307 -16.62 -0.96 36.45
CA GLY A 307 -17.68 -1.95 36.21
C GLY A 307 -18.60 -1.64 35.02
N HIS A 308 -18.13 -0.84 34.06
CA HIS A 308 -18.92 -0.30 32.95
C HIS A 308 -18.40 -0.70 31.56
N MET A 309 -17.18 -1.25 31.45
CA MET A 309 -16.53 -1.47 30.16
C MET A 309 -17.21 -2.53 29.28
N GLN A 310 -17.74 -3.60 29.89
CA GLN A 310 -18.31 -4.74 29.16
C GLN A 310 -19.45 -4.37 28.19
N TYR A 311 -20.15 -3.25 28.43
CA TYR A 311 -21.27 -2.79 27.60
C TYR A 311 -20.88 -1.72 26.58
N ARG A 312 -19.64 -1.22 26.62
CA ARG A 312 -19.21 -0.01 25.89
C ARG A 312 -18.06 -0.25 24.93
N LYS A 313 -17.39 -1.41 25.01
CA LYS A 313 -16.22 -1.75 24.20
C LYS A 313 -16.42 -1.51 22.71
N ASP A 314 -17.59 -1.84 22.17
CA ASP A 314 -17.87 -1.74 20.73
C ASP A 314 -18.32 -0.34 20.29
N TYR A 315 -18.45 0.61 21.22
CA TYR A 315 -19.02 1.93 20.96
C TYR A 315 -18.08 3.07 21.30
N ILE A 316 -16.95 2.82 21.97
CA ILE A 316 -16.02 3.89 22.33
C ILE A 316 -14.87 3.99 21.34
N ARG A 317 -14.54 5.20 20.91
CA ARG A 317 -13.39 5.49 20.03
C ARG A 317 -12.53 6.61 20.63
N PRO A 318 -11.20 6.44 20.73
CA PRO A 318 -10.32 7.55 21.03
C PRO A 318 -10.24 8.51 19.84
N VAL A 319 -10.37 9.80 20.09
CA VAL A 319 -10.25 10.88 19.10
C VAL A 319 -9.10 11.79 19.53
N TRP A 320 -8.19 12.04 18.60
CA TRP A 320 -6.96 12.78 18.85
C TRP A 320 -6.92 14.04 17.99
N THR A 321 -6.73 15.20 18.62
CA THR A 321 -6.66 16.48 17.89
C THR A 321 -5.42 17.29 18.25
N ASP A 322 -4.98 18.14 17.32
CA ASP A 322 -3.91 19.10 17.53
C ASP A 322 -4.36 20.28 18.43
N GLU A 323 -3.44 21.20 18.72
CA GLU A 323 -3.74 22.41 19.51
C GLU A 323 -4.77 23.35 18.83
N ASN A 324 -5.01 23.20 17.53
CA ASN A 324 -5.98 23.96 16.76
C ASN A 324 -7.35 23.24 16.69
N GLY A 325 -7.44 22.00 17.16
CA GLY A 325 -8.65 21.17 17.11
C GLY A 325 -8.82 20.38 15.82
N ASN A 326 -7.78 20.26 14.99
CA ASN A 326 -7.81 19.39 13.81
C ASN A 326 -7.53 17.95 14.25
N GLU A 327 -8.33 16.99 13.79
CA GLU A 327 -8.10 15.57 14.05
C GLU A 327 -6.82 15.10 13.37
N TYR A 328 -6.05 14.28 14.07
CA TYR A 328 -4.93 13.58 13.46
C TYR A 328 -5.47 12.45 12.56
N PRO A 329 -4.82 12.18 11.41
CA PRO A 329 -5.16 10.99 10.64
C PRO A 329 -4.88 9.73 11.47
N ASP A 330 -5.76 8.71 11.36
CA ASP A 330 -5.66 7.45 12.11
C ASP A 330 -4.42 6.62 11.71
N GLY A 331 -3.82 6.95 10.55
CA GLY A 331 -2.61 6.31 10.05
C GLY A 331 -2.85 4.89 9.52
N ILE A 332 -1.75 4.19 9.25
CA ILE A 332 -1.74 2.89 8.57
C ILE A 332 -2.59 1.82 9.26
N ASN A 333 -2.65 1.81 10.60
CA ASN A 333 -3.39 0.81 11.35
C ASN A 333 -4.92 1.02 11.30
N MET A 334 -5.37 2.25 10.94
CA MET A 334 -6.78 2.68 10.77
C MET A 334 -7.78 2.26 11.85
N SER A 335 -7.28 1.82 12.99
CA SER A 335 -8.08 1.20 14.01
C SER A 335 -7.48 1.49 15.38
N HIS A 336 -8.30 1.23 16.38
CA HIS A 336 -7.85 1.19 17.75
C HIS A 336 -8.18 -0.19 18.30
N SER A 337 -7.33 -0.68 19.19
CA SER A 337 -7.58 -1.89 19.94
C SER A 337 -7.98 -1.55 21.36
N ILE A 338 -8.88 -2.34 21.91
CA ILE A 338 -9.28 -2.25 23.31
C ILE A 338 -9.07 -3.62 23.94
N ASP A 339 -8.04 -3.70 24.77
CA ASP A 339 -7.73 -4.86 25.58
C ASP A 339 -8.44 -4.76 26.93
N THR A 340 -9.17 -5.81 27.27
CA THR A 340 -9.94 -5.95 28.52
C THR A 340 -9.58 -7.25 29.27
N ASP A 341 -8.55 -7.97 28.81
CA ASP A 341 -8.21 -9.30 29.31
C ASP A 341 -7.64 -9.24 30.74
N GLN A 342 -7.07 -8.09 31.11
CA GLN A 342 -6.53 -7.82 32.46
C GLN A 342 -7.49 -7.06 33.38
N SER A 343 -8.80 -7.28 33.23
CA SER A 343 -9.84 -6.63 34.06
C SER A 343 -9.47 -6.62 35.56
N PRO A 344 -9.58 -5.47 36.27
CA PRO A 344 -10.26 -4.23 35.85
C PRO A 344 -9.40 -3.30 34.97
N GLN A 345 -8.17 -3.66 34.64
CA GLN A 345 -7.34 -2.85 33.74
C GLN A 345 -7.84 -2.98 32.30
N VAL A 346 -7.91 -1.83 31.63
CA VAL A 346 -8.31 -1.69 30.24
C VAL A 346 -7.24 -0.88 29.53
N CYS A 347 -6.69 -1.42 28.45
CA CYS A 347 -5.74 -0.68 27.61
C CYS A 347 -6.41 -0.36 26.28
N ILE A 348 -6.42 0.92 25.92
CA ILE A 348 -6.80 1.36 24.58
C ILE A 348 -5.51 1.72 23.84
N THR A 349 -5.25 1.07 22.71
CA THR A 349 -4.15 1.41 21.80
C THR A 349 -4.75 2.02 20.55
N SER A 350 -4.19 3.15 20.11
CA SER A 350 -4.56 3.81 18.86
C SER A 350 -3.31 4.39 18.20
N MET A 351 -3.42 4.75 16.94
CA MET A 351 -2.33 5.35 16.17
C MET A 351 -2.75 6.72 15.66
N ILE A 352 -1.77 7.62 15.54
CA ILE A 352 -1.88 8.83 14.74
C ILE A 352 -0.76 8.87 13.70
N SER A 353 -1.07 9.32 12.48
CA SER A 353 -0.03 9.64 11.50
C SER A 353 0.65 10.95 11.88
N ALA A 354 1.85 10.86 12.44
CA ALA A 354 2.66 12.00 12.83
C ALA A 354 4.16 11.67 12.76
N ASP A 355 4.96 12.61 12.23
CA ASP A 355 6.41 12.46 12.11
C ASP A 355 7.15 12.51 13.46
N SER A 356 6.48 12.94 14.54
CA SER A 356 7.06 13.06 15.88
C SER A 356 6.00 13.04 16.97
N ILE A 357 6.37 12.57 18.16
CA ILE A 357 5.50 12.61 19.35
C ILE A 357 5.16 14.07 19.69
N PRO A 358 3.87 14.47 19.62
CA PRO A 358 3.47 15.85 19.87
C PRO A 358 3.89 16.35 21.26
N GLU A 359 4.29 17.62 21.36
CA GLU A 359 4.52 18.26 22.67
C GLU A 359 3.21 18.40 23.45
N ARG A 360 2.12 18.66 22.73
CA ARG A 360 0.76 18.73 23.24
C ARG A 360 -0.20 18.06 22.28
N ILE A 361 -1.18 17.38 22.85
CA ILE A 361 -2.24 16.71 22.10
C ILE A 361 -3.54 16.81 22.88
N ARG A 362 -4.66 16.80 22.18
CA ARG A 362 -5.98 16.75 22.79
C ARG A 362 -6.58 15.37 22.61
N PHE A 363 -7.05 14.81 23.71
CA PHE A 363 -7.70 13.51 23.77
C PHE A 363 -9.18 13.67 24.02
N GLN A 364 -9.98 12.85 23.37
CA GLN A 364 -11.39 12.67 23.67
C GLN A 364 -11.77 11.19 23.52
N LEU A 365 -12.56 10.65 24.45
CA LEU A 365 -13.18 9.35 24.28
C LEU A 365 -14.62 9.56 23.81
N ALA A 366 -14.89 9.25 22.55
CA ALA A 366 -16.23 9.33 21.96
C ALA A 366 -17.04 8.07 22.30
N ASP A 367 -18.38 8.18 22.29
CA ASP A 367 -19.35 7.08 22.46
C ASP A 367 -20.33 7.14 21.28
N GLU A 368 -20.26 6.15 20.39
CA GLU A 368 -20.98 6.08 19.12
C GLU A 368 -22.42 5.55 19.28
N GLU A 369 -22.78 4.92 20.41
CA GLU A 369 -24.14 4.43 20.65
C GLU A 369 -25.12 5.57 20.94
N LYS A 370 -24.61 6.72 21.40
CA LYS A 370 -25.41 7.81 21.94
C LYS A 370 -25.42 9.02 21.01
N GLY A 371 -26.44 9.05 20.16
CA GLY A 371 -26.92 10.30 19.60
C GLY A 371 -27.26 11.30 20.71
N ASP A 372 -26.40 12.28 20.91
CA ASP A 372 -26.73 13.57 21.52
C ASP A 372 -27.36 13.53 22.93
N ASP A 373 -26.79 12.74 23.85
CA ASP A 373 -27.15 12.76 25.29
C ASP A 373 -26.73 14.08 26.00
N GLY A 374 -26.31 15.10 25.26
CA GLY A 374 -26.15 16.48 25.73
C GLY A 374 -25.00 16.72 26.71
N VAL A 375 -24.17 15.72 27.02
CA VAL A 375 -22.88 15.92 27.69
C VAL A 375 -21.80 15.94 26.60
N PRO A 376 -21.27 17.13 26.24
CA PRO A 376 -20.21 17.20 25.26
C PRO A 376 -19.02 16.37 25.76
N PRO A 377 -18.43 15.52 24.92
CA PRO A 377 -17.33 14.68 25.34
C PRO A 377 -16.17 15.58 25.81
N VAL A 378 -15.68 15.33 27.03
CA VAL A 378 -14.67 16.19 27.66
C VAL A 378 -13.36 16.01 26.93
N THR A 379 -12.88 17.09 26.32
CA THR A 379 -11.55 17.11 25.71
C THR A 379 -10.50 17.35 26.79
N LEU A 380 -9.53 16.44 26.87
CA LEU A 380 -8.40 16.53 27.77
C LEU A 380 -7.18 17.08 27.02
N GLU A 381 -6.61 18.19 27.49
CA GLU A 381 -5.32 18.67 26.99
C GLU A 381 -4.18 17.94 27.70
N LEU A 382 -3.37 17.23 26.92
CA LEU A 382 -2.23 16.45 27.37
C LEU A 382 -0.94 17.14 26.99
N LYS A 383 0.03 17.12 27.90
CA LYS A 383 1.36 17.70 27.68
C LYS A 383 2.43 16.80 28.28
N LYS A 384 3.48 16.52 27.51
CA LYS A 384 4.62 15.74 28.01
C LYS A 384 5.48 16.49 29.03
#